data_AF-A0A1H8YNH4-F1
#
_entry.id   AF-A0A1H8YNH4-F1
#
_cell.length_a   1.000
_cell.length_b   1.000
_cell.length_c   1.000
_cell.angle_alpha   90.00
_cell.angle_beta   90.00
_cell.angle_gamma   90.00
#
_symmetry.space_group_name_H-M   'P 1'
#
loop_
_entity.id
_entity.type
_entity.pdbx_description
1 polymer ?
#
loop_
_entity_poly.entity_id
_entity_poly.type
_entity_poly.pdbx_seq_one_letter_code
_entity_poly.pdbx_strand_id
1 'polypeptide(L)'
;MRKLARSLQVKTGVRVEATYDQYSSHKTVGWYLTWCDGPTIETMRRRATASSRGLAEVDTAQLRFRRESTDAAEVAAFLAFVLPHPAMLKEPPLDALMSHSTTDFPGKIDQSVWDMARFALTRPELADTYDKGRKAIDYIVKVGLNGLRLDMWLTGASRQADCQPAPPAVETDAVSGKVRRDLERMIDTVQAELVGGSTHRDDPRVQLLVAETSRRLLLEIVDQHQRRTAAHALVDGAGLSSLSTMIGLAPRTLGMRWGKDLDADLAPLAWLRDNAAAWASACAAAGSVLRGSRGFYPDQETRQDLWTLSDADATRGWRTLVQTPEAARRVLAVTRNRQPTGTEEALRSLGAQLQAHDQAAPPDRRERALRRTPSIPDAPPAEPSGPARALNDGWG
;
A
#
# COMPACT_ATOMS: atom_id res chain seq x y z
N MET A 1 -27.67 19.08 41.11
CA MET A 1 -26.71 18.40 40.20
C MET A 1 -27.14 17.05 39.65
N ARG A 2 -27.34 15.99 40.46
CA ARG A 2 -27.75 14.66 39.93
C ARG A 2 -29.04 14.67 39.08
N LYS A 3 -30.01 15.54 39.43
CA LYS A 3 -31.23 15.76 38.62
C LYS A 3 -30.92 16.30 37.21
N LEU A 4 -29.97 17.24 37.09
CA LEU A 4 -29.53 17.79 35.80
C LEU A 4 -28.85 16.70 34.96
N ALA A 5 -27.94 15.92 35.56
CA ALA A 5 -27.28 14.80 34.90
C ALA A 5 -28.29 13.77 34.34
N ARG A 6 -29.26 13.36 35.17
CA ARG A 6 -30.33 12.45 34.73
C ARG A 6 -31.18 13.04 33.61
N SER A 7 -31.53 14.32 33.68
CA SER A 7 -32.29 15.00 32.63
C SER A 7 -31.53 15.03 31.31
N LEU A 8 -30.23 15.32 31.35
CA LEU A 8 -29.35 15.31 30.18
C LEU A 8 -29.22 13.90 29.60
N GLN A 9 -29.05 12.88 30.43
CA GLN A 9 -29.00 11.49 29.99
C GLN A 9 -30.29 11.07 29.28
N VAL A 10 -31.46 11.39 29.84
CA VAL A 10 -32.75 11.08 29.19
C VAL A 10 -32.91 11.80 27.85
N LYS A 11 -32.53 13.08 27.78
CA LYS A 11 -32.67 13.87 26.53
C LYS A 11 -31.68 13.47 25.44
N THR A 12 -30.49 13.02 25.82
CA THR A 12 -29.39 12.77 24.86
C THR A 12 -29.19 11.29 24.56
N GLY A 13 -29.73 10.40 25.40
CA GLY A 13 -29.48 8.95 25.32
C GLY A 13 -28.07 8.54 25.76
N VAL A 14 -27.24 9.49 26.19
CA VAL A 14 -25.83 9.27 26.56
C VAL A 14 -25.66 9.28 28.07
N ARG A 15 -24.78 8.44 28.61
CA ARG A 15 -24.50 8.40 30.05
C ARG A 15 -23.87 9.71 30.51
N VAL A 16 -24.52 10.37 31.47
CA VAL A 16 -24.07 11.63 32.07
C VAL A 16 -23.96 11.45 33.57
N GLU A 17 -22.78 11.72 34.11
CA GLU A 17 -22.51 11.63 35.54
C GLU A 17 -22.23 13.02 36.14
N ALA A 18 -22.73 13.24 37.35
CA ALA A 18 -22.42 14.42 38.13
C ALA A 18 -21.50 14.03 39.29
N THR A 19 -20.25 14.46 39.23
CA THR A 19 -19.24 14.22 40.26
C THR A 19 -18.84 15.54 40.90
N TYR A 20 -18.51 15.51 42.18
CA TYR A 20 -17.95 16.66 42.90
C TYR A 20 -16.50 16.34 43.22
N ASP A 21 -15.59 17.08 42.60
CA ASP A 21 -14.16 16.88 42.81
C ASP A 21 -13.73 17.68 44.05
N GLN A 22 -13.37 16.95 45.12
CA GLN A 22 -12.89 17.50 46.39
C GLN A 22 -11.36 17.52 46.49
N TYR A 23 -10.64 16.86 45.58
CA TYR A 23 -9.23 16.47 45.78
C TYR A 23 -8.28 16.84 44.64
N SER A 24 -8.71 17.66 43.67
CA SER A 24 -7.83 18.16 42.62
C SER A 24 -6.57 18.85 43.18
N SER A 25 -5.40 18.26 42.92
CA SER A 25 -4.07 18.82 43.18
C SER A 25 -3.80 20.14 42.44
N HIS A 26 -4.65 20.46 41.45
CA HIS A 26 -4.60 21.67 40.64
C HIS A 26 -5.88 22.52 40.83
N LYS A 27 -5.91 23.17 42.01
CA LYS A 27 -6.48 24.50 42.29
C LYS A 27 -7.98 24.78 42.15
N THR A 28 -8.87 23.84 41.84
CA THR A 28 -10.30 24.19 41.93
C THR A 28 -11.26 23.03 42.20
N VAL A 29 -11.95 23.14 43.34
CA VAL A 29 -13.04 22.28 43.81
C VAL A 29 -14.33 22.66 43.08
N GLY A 30 -15.16 21.69 42.69
CA GLY A 30 -16.45 21.99 42.06
C GLY A 30 -17.17 20.81 41.44
N TRP A 31 -18.35 21.08 40.90
CA TRP A 31 -19.15 20.08 40.19
C TRP A 31 -18.69 19.90 38.74
N TYR A 32 -18.50 18.64 38.35
CA TYR A 32 -18.26 18.22 36.99
C TYR A 32 -19.45 17.43 36.45
N LEU A 33 -19.79 17.70 35.19
CA LEU A 33 -20.60 16.82 34.38
C LEU A 33 -19.68 16.04 33.45
N THR A 34 -19.58 14.74 33.69
CA THR A 34 -18.81 13.82 32.85
C THR A 34 -19.75 13.14 31.87
N TRP A 35 -19.50 13.29 30.57
CA TRP A 35 -20.26 12.64 29.51
C TRP A 35 -19.36 11.64 28.80
N CYS A 36 -19.72 10.36 28.90
CA CYS A 36 -19.04 9.27 28.20
C CYS A 36 -19.51 9.28 26.74
N ASP A 37 -18.59 9.47 25.79
CA ASP A 37 -18.89 9.63 24.36
C ASP A 37 -19.88 10.78 24.09
N GLY A 38 -19.80 11.84 24.88
CA GLY A 38 -20.63 13.03 24.70
C GLY A 38 -20.17 13.90 23.51
N PRO A 39 -20.96 14.90 23.10
CA PRO A 39 -20.54 15.89 22.11
C PRO A 39 -19.38 16.78 22.60
N THR A 40 -18.94 17.74 21.78
CA THR A 40 -17.90 18.71 22.18
C THR A 40 -18.27 19.47 23.45
N ILE A 41 -17.27 19.91 24.23
CA ILE A 41 -17.46 20.63 25.51
C ILE A 41 -18.38 21.84 25.35
N GLU A 42 -18.24 22.58 24.25
CA GLU A 42 -19.10 23.72 23.93
C GLU A 42 -20.57 23.31 23.76
N THR A 43 -20.82 22.21 23.04
CA THR A 43 -22.17 21.64 22.90
C THR A 43 -22.70 21.11 24.22
N MET A 44 -21.85 20.51 25.07
CA MET A 44 -22.25 20.10 26.42
C MET A 44 -22.73 21.30 27.24
N ARG A 45 -21.97 22.40 27.22
CA ARG A 45 -22.32 23.64 27.93
C ARG A 45 -23.67 24.19 27.47
N ARG A 46 -23.87 24.32 26.16
CA ARG A 46 -25.15 24.78 25.58
C ARG A 46 -26.33 23.92 26.02
N ARG A 47 -26.19 22.59 25.98
CA ARG A 47 -27.23 21.63 26.40
C ARG A 47 -27.51 21.66 27.90
N ALA A 48 -26.48 21.81 28.72
CA ALA A 48 -26.60 21.95 30.17
C ALA A 48 -27.33 23.25 30.54
N THR A 49 -26.96 24.39 29.95
CA THR A 49 -27.64 25.68 30.14
C THR A 49 -29.11 25.63 29.68
N ALA A 50 -29.41 24.96 28.57
CA ALA A 50 -30.79 24.79 28.12
C ALA A 50 -31.62 23.92 29.09
N SER A 51 -31.00 22.88 29.68
CA SER A 51 -31.67 21.95 30.58
C SER A 51 -31.73 22.41 32.04
N SER A 52 -30.95 23.41 32.43
CA SER A 52 -30.94 23.98 33.79
C SER A 52 -32.03 25.04 34.01
N ARG A 53 -32.73 25.51 32.97
CA ARG A 53 -33.73 26.60 33.07
C ARG A 53 -34.86 26.36 34.08
N GLY A 54 -35.08 25.11 34.51
CA GLY A 54 -36.03 24.75 35.57
C GLY A 54 -35.40 24.38 36.92
N LEU A 55 -34.10 24.62 37.11
CA LEU A 55 -33.32 24.26 38.29
C LEU A 55 -32.61 25.50 38.85
N ALA A 56 -33.35 26.30 39.62
CA ALA A 56 -32.89 27.60 40.14
C ALA A 56 -31.59 27.54 40.97
N GLU A 57 -31.26 26.38 41.53
CA GLU A 57 -30.08 26.17 42.38
C GLU A 57 -28.79 25.82 41.61
N VAL A 58 -28.85 25.70 40.27
CA VAL A 58 -27.69 25.28 39.46
C VAL A 58 -27.09 26.48 38.73
N ASP A 59 -25.97 26.99 39.25
CA ASP A 59 -25.14 27.95 38.52
C ASP A 59 -24.39 27.27 37.37
N THR A 60 -24.94 27.37 36.16
CA THR A 60 -24.31 26.77 34.96
C THR A 60 -23.01 27.44 34.53
N ALA A 61 -22.71 28.64 35.01
CA ALA A 61 -21.43 29.30 34.69
C ALA A 61 -20.26 28.65 35.43
N GLN A 62 -20.52 28.07 36.62
CA GLN A 62 -19.51 27.35 37.42
C GLN A 62 -19.42 25.85 37.08
N LEU A 63 -20.32 25.34 36.23
CA LEU A 63 -20.29 23.95 35.81
C LEU A 63 -19.10 23.65 34.91
N ARG A 64 -18.46 22.54 35.20
CA ARG A 64 -17.34 22.01 34.43
C ARG A 64 -17.78 20.78 33.69
N PHE A 65 -17.12 20.55 32.56
CA PHE A 65 -17.47 19.48 31.64
C PHE A 65 -16.24 18.63 31.42
N ARG A 66 -16.39 17.32 31.62
CA ARG A 66 -15.40 16.33 31.24
C ARG A 66 -16.00 15.45 30.16
N ARG A 67 -15.24 15.23 29.11
CA ARG A 67 -15.59 14.26 28.09
C ARG A 67 -14.73 13.04 28.30
N GLU A 68 -15.38 11.91 28.53
CA GLU A 68 -14.72 10.61 28.49
C GLU A 68 -14.89 10.02 27.09
N SER A 69 -13.94 9.20 26.68
CA SER A 69 -13.95 8.48 25.42
C SER A 69 -13.95 6.98 25.69
N THR A 70 -14.75 6.25 24.92
CA THR A 70 -14.56 4.82 24.72
C THR A 70 -13.67 4.59 23.49
N ASP A 71 -12.94 3.48 23.49
CA ASP A 71 -12.16 3.05 22.31
C ASP A 71 -13.02 3.06 21.03
N ALA A 72 -14.30 2.65 21.15
CA ALA A 72 -15.23 2.61 20.04
C ALA A 72 -15.55 4.00 19.49
N ALA A 73 -15.74 4.99 20.35
CA ALA A 73 -16.00 6.36 19.91
C ALA A 73 -14.74 7.00 19.29
N GLU A 74 -13.55 6.69 19.79
CA GLU A 74 -12.30 7.17 19.18
C GLU A 74 -12.11 6.63 17.76
N VAL A 75 -12.29 5.30 17.59
CA VAL A 75 -12.20 4.66 16.28
C VAL A 75 -13.31 5.15 15.34
N ALA A 76 -14.53 5.32 15.85
CA ALA A 76 -15.66 5.81 15.05
C ALA A 76 -15.43 7.25 14.58
N ALA A 77 -14.91 8.14 15.44
CA ALA A 77 -14.56 9.51 15.05
C ALA A 77 -13.49 9.52 13.95
N PHE A 78 -12.44 8.71 14.12
CA PHE A 78 -11.38 8.58 13.13
C PHE A 78 -11.92 8.11 11.77
N LEU A 79 -12.74 7.05 11.77
CA LEU A 79 -13.36 6.54 10.55
C LEU A 79 -14.29 7.57 9.90
N ALA A 80 -15.12 8.27 10.69
CA ALA A 80 -16.00 9.32 10.19
C ALA A 80 -15.23 10.48 9.54
N PHE A 81 -14.03 10.78 10.05
CA PHE A 81 -13.14 11.79 9.47
C PHE A 81 -12.50 11.33 8.15
N VAL A 82 -12.05 10.08 8.07
CA VAL A 82 -11.27 9.56 6.93
C VAL A 82 -12.14 9.03 5.79
N LEU A 83 -13.36 8.57 6.06
CA LEU A 83 -14.27 8.02 5.03
C LEU A 83 -14.55 8.97 3.85
N PRO A 84 -14.80 10.28 4.05
CA PRO A 84 -14.93 11.23 2.95
C PRO A 84 -13.62 11.50 2.19
N HIS A 85 -12.47 11.17 2.79
CA HIS A 85 -11.14 11.45 2.26
C HIS A 85 -10.19 10.24 2.39
N PRO A 86 -10.46 9.11 1.69
CA PRO A 86 -9.73 7.85 1.90
C PRO A 86 -8.21 7.94 1.71
N ALA A 87 -7.74 8.87 0.88
CA ALA A 87 -6.31 9.11 0.65
C ALA A 87 -5.56 9.52 1.94
N MET A 88 -6.24 10.17 2.90
CA MET A 88 -5.65 10.57 4.18
C MET A 88 -5.29 9.39 5.08
N LEU A 89 -5.81 8.18 4.79
CA LEU A 89 -5.52 7.00 5.59
C LEU A 89 -4.05 6.58 5.51
N LYS A 90 -3.35 6.90 4.41
CA LYS A 90 -1.93 6.56 4.24
C LYS A 90 -1.04 7.28 5.25
N GLU A 91 -1.35 8.55 5.51
CA GLU A 91 -0.65 9.41 6.45
C GLU A 91 -1.69 10.27 7.18
N PRO A 92 -2.36 9.72 8.21
CA PRO A 92 -3.44 10.43 8.88
C PRO A 92 -2.89 11.66 9.60
N PRO A 93 -3.41 12.87 9.30
CA PRO A 93 -2.99 14.07 9.99
C PRO A 93 -3.36 13.98 11.48
N LEU A 94 -2.70 14.78 12.32
CA LEU A 94 -2.99 14.83 13.75
C LEU A 94 -4.48 15.10 14.03
N ASP A 95 -5.12 15.94 13.22
CA ASP A 95 -6.54 16.25 13.33
C ASP A 95 -7.44 15.02 13.11
N ALA A 96 -7.05 14.10 12.23
CA ALA A 96 -7.77 12.84 12.04
C ALA A 96 -7.63 11.95 13.28
N LEU A 97 -6.42 11.85 13.83
CA LEU A 97 -6.12 11.06 15.03
C LEU A 97 -6.77 11.64 16.29
N MET A 98 -6.99 12.96 16.34
CA MET A 98 -7.69 13.64 17.44
C MET A 98 -9.16 13.97 17.14
N SER A 99 -9.71 13.44 16.04
CA SER A 99 -11.05 13.77 15.55
C SER A 99 -12.16 13.53 16.58
N HIS A 100 -11.94 12.62 17.55
CA HIS A 100 -12.86 12.45 18.67
C HIS A 100 -13.13 13.77 19.39
N SER A 101 -12.08 14.55 19.71
CA SER A 101 -12.20 15.82 20.45
C SER A 101 -13.08 16.86 19.77
N THR A 102 -13.14 16.84 18.43
CA THR A 102 -13.91 17.78 17.59
C THR A 102 -15.24 17.22 17.10
N THR A 103 -15.50 15.92 17.28
CA THR A 103 -16.74 15.29 16.81
C THR A 103 -17.85 15.41 17.85
N ASP A 104 -19.05 15.81 17.41
CA ASP A 104 -20.25 15.82 18.27
C ASP A 104 -20.96 14.46 18.22
N PHE A 105 -20.78 13.64 19.25
CA PHE A 105 -21.49 12.39 19.43
C PHE A 105 -22.87 12.58 20.08
N PRO A 106 -23.80 11.61 19.96
CA PRO A 106 -23.76 10.43 19.06
C PRO A 106 -24.34 10.71 17.66
N GLY A 107 -24.88 11.90 17.40
CA GLY A 107 -25.75 12.15 16.23
C GLY A 107 -25.06 12.49 14.91
N LYS A 108 -23.72 12.52 14.85
CA LYS A 108 -22.98 12.86 13.61
C LYS A 108 -22.37 11.67 12.87
N ILE A 109 -22.50 10.45 13.40
CA ILE A 109 -21.84 9.27 12.84
C ILE A 109 -22.87 8.22 12.42
N ASP A 110 -22.78 7.79 11.16
CA ASP A 110 -23.64 6.76 10.60
C ASP A 110 -23.44 5.41 11.30
N GLN A 111 -24.50 4.60 11.34
CA GLN A 111 -24.46 3.27 11.98
C GLN A 111 -23.41 2.35 11.34
N SER A 112 -23.21 2.43 10.02
CA SER A 112 -22.19 1.64 9.32
C SER A 112 -20.77 1.93 9.80
N VAL A 113 -20.48 3.16 10.22
CA VAL A 113 -19.19 3.56 10.80
C VAL A 113 -19.03 2.98 12.19
N TRP A 114 -20.10 2.98 12.98
CA TRP A 114 -20.11 2.31 14.28
C TRP A 114 -19.85 0.82 14.16
N ASP A 115 -20.44 0.17 13.17
CA ASP A 115 -20.26 -1.27 12.96
C ASP A 115 -18.82 -1.58 12.54
N MET A 116 -18.22 -0.78 11.65
CA MET A 116 -16.80 -0.88 11.30
C MET A 116 -15.88 -0.64 12.51
N ALA A 117 -16.19 0.37 13.34
CA ALA A 117 -15.41 0.68 14.53
C ALA A 117 -15.43 -0.47 15.55
N ARG A 118 -16.63 -1.01 15.83
CA ARG A 118 -16.78 -2.17 16.71
C ARG A 118 -16.06 -3.39 16.15
N PHE A 119 -16.18 -3.65 14.85
CA PHE A 119 -15.48 -4.75 14.20
C PHE A 119 -13.96 -4.65 14.36
N ALA A 120 -13.38 -3.46 14.13
CA ALA A 120 -11.95 -3.24 14.29
C ALA A 120 -11.46 -3.56 15.72
N LEU A 121 -12.32 -3.36 16.73
CA LEU A 121 -12.02 -3.67 18.14
C LEU A 121 -12.18 -5.15 18.51
N THR A 122 -12.80 -5.99 17.67
CA THR A 122 -12.95 -7.44 17.94
C THR A 122 -11.70 -8.27 17.63
N ARG A 123 -10.62 -7.63 17.17
CA ARG A 123 -9.38 -8.30 16.80
C ARG A 123 -8.74 -9.03 18.00
N PRO A 124 -8.32 -10.30 17.83
CA PRO A 124 -7.68 -11.06 18.92
C PRO A 124 -6.42 -10.39 19.47
N GLU A 125 -5.66 -9.68 18.63
CA GLU A 125 -4.43 -8.99 19.05
C GLU A 125 -4.68 -7.81 20.02
N LEU A 126 -5.94 -7.42 20.21
CA LEU A 126 -6.35 -6.34 21.10
C LEU A 126 -6.85 -6.83 22.47
N ALA A 127 -6.94 -8.14 22.70
CA ALA A 127 -7.65 -8.71 23.86
C ALA A 127 -7.19 -8.12 25.21
N ASP A 128 -5.90 -7.84 25.39
CA ASP A 128 -5.32 -7.41 26.69
C ASP A 128 -4.52 -6.09 26.62
N THR A 129 -4.81 -5.22 25.64
CA THR A 129 -4.14 -3.91 25.56
C THR A 129 -4.95 -2.83 26.30
N TYR A 130 -4.27 -1.91 26.99
CA TYR A 130 -4.86 -0.72 27.61
C TYR A 130 -5.27 0.37 26.59
N ASP A 131 -4.65 0.37 25.40
CA ASP A 131 -4.87 1.34 24.32
C ASP A 131 -5.44 0.65 23.07
N LYS A 132 -6.69 0.15 23.18
CA LYS A 132 -7.32 -0.64 22.12
C LYS A 132 -7.74 0.26 20.96
N GLY A 133 -8.25 1.47 21.26
CA GLY A 133 -8.64 2.46 20.27
C GLY A 133 -7.49 2.80 19.33
N ARG A 134 -6.31 3.14 19.86
CA ARG A 134 -5.16 3.48 19.02
C ARG A 134 -4.70 2.31 18.16
N LYS A 135 -4.58 1.11 18.74
CA LYS A 135 -4.15 -0.06 17.96
C LYS A 135 -5.16 -0.46 16.88
N ALA A 136 -6.46 -0.28 17.14
CA ALA A 136 -7.49 -0.47 16.12
C ALA A 136 -7.35 0.57 14.99
N ILE A 137 -7.06 1.84 15.31
CA ILE A 137 -6.75 2.86 14.29
C ILE A 137 -5.50 2.47 13.48
N ASP A 138 -4.42 2.06 14.12
CA ASP A 138 -3.19 1.62 13.44
C ASP A 138 -3.46 0.41 12.53
N TYR A 139 -4.33 -0.51 12.96
CA TYR A 139 -4.79 -1.62 12.12
C TYR A 139 -5.53 -1.11 10.88
N ILE A 140 -6.50 -0.21 11.04
CA ILE A 140 -7.28 0.36 9.93
C ILE A 140 -6.35 1.07 8.94
N VAL A 141 -5.38 1.83 9.44
CA VAL A 141 -4.34 2.49 8.63
C VAL A 141 -3.54 1.46 7.83
N LYS A 142 -3.14 0.36 8.48
CA LYS A 142 -2.35 -0.71 7.86
C LYS A 142 -3.11 -1.48 6.79
N VAL A 143 -4.37 -1.85 7.02
CA VAL A 143 -5.15 -2.70 6.09
C VAL A 143 -5.95 -1.90 5.06
N GLY A 144 -6.18 -0.62 5.31
CA GLY A 144 -7.02 0.22 4.48
C GLY A 144 -8.52 0.05 4.75
N LEU A 145 -9.34 1.02 4.34
CA LEU A 145 -10.80 0.94 4.46
C LEU A 145 -11.38 -0.27 3.70
N ASN A 146 -10.86 -0.57 2.51
CA ASN A 146 -11.31 -1.71 1.72
C ASN A 146 -10.89 -3.04 2.37
N GLY A 147 -9.69 -3.12 2.96
CA GLY A 147 -9.26 -4.29 3.73
C GLY A 147 -10.15 -4.51 4.96
N LEU A 148 -10.46 -3.45 5.71
CA LEU A 148 -11.37 -3.53 6.86
C LEU A 148 -12.78 -4.00 6.46
N ARG A 149 -13.34 -3.46 5.37
CA ARG A 149 -14.66 -3.87 4.86
C ARG A 149 -14.65 -5.31 4.39
N LEU A 150 -13.57 -5.75 3.72
CA LEU A 150 -13.42 -7.13 3.28
C LEU A 150 -13.34 -8.08 4.48
N ASP A 151 -12.53 -7.76 5.50
CA ASP A 151 -12.43 -8.56 6.73
C ASP A 151 -13.79 -8.65 7.45
N MET A 152 -14.52 -7.53 7.52
CA MET A 152 -15.84 -7.46 8.11
C MET A 152 -16.85 -8.30 7.32
N TRP A 153 -16.80 -8.25 5.99
CA TRP A 153 -17.63 -9.08 5.11
C TRP A 153 -17.31 -10.58 5.28
N LEU A 154 -16.03 -10.96 5.29
CA LEU A 154 -15.59 -12.34 5.50
C LEU A 154 -16.02 -12.88 6.87
N THR A 155 -15.98 -12.05 7.90
CA THR A 155 -16.38 -12.44 9.27
C THR A 155 -17.91 -12.46 9.44
N GLY A 156 -18.63 -11.57 8.76
CA GLY A 156 -20.09 -11.48 8.76
C GLY A 156 -20.76 -12.56 7.91
N ALA A 157 -20.11 -12.99 6.82
CA ALA A 157 -20.57 -14.07 5.95
C ALA A 157 -20.76 -15.39 6.70
N SER A 158 -20.07 -15.58 7.84
CA SER A 158 -20.23 -16.75 8.71
C SER A 158 -21.48 -16.74 9.59
N ARG A 159 -22.29 -15.67 9.63
CA ARG A 159 -23.36 -15.52 10.64
C ARG A 159 -24.80 -15.33 10.12
N GLN A 160 -25.04 -14.88 8.88
CA GLN A 160 -26.41 -14.68 8.35
C GLN A 160 -26.46 -14.89 6.82
N ALA A 161 -27.11 -15.99 6.40
CA ALA A 161 -27.10 -16.50 5.03
C ALA A 161 -28.06 -15.78 4.04
N ASP A 162 -29.08 -15.08 4.54
CA ASP A 162 -30.21 -14.63 3.69
C ASP A 162 -30.16 -13.14 3.28
N CYS A 163 -29.20 -12.36 3.78
CA CYS A 163 -29.10 -10.92 3.50
C CYS A 163 -27.63 -10.49 3.31
N GLN A 164 -26.88 -11.18 2.44
CA GLN A 164 -25.50 -10.80 2.17
C GLN A 164 -25.42 -9.52 1.30
N PRO A 165 -24.76 -8.45 1.78
CA PRO A 165 -24.38 -7.35 0.90
C PRO A 165 -23.33 -7.84 -0.10
N ALA A 166 -23.38 -7.30 -1.31
CA ALA A 166 -22.38 -7.58 -2.34
C ALA A 166 -20.96 -7.35 -1.79
N PRO A 167 -19.97 -8.17 -2.21
CA PRO A 167 -18.58 -7.97 -1.79
C PRO A 167 -18.15 -6.55 -2.15
N PRO A 168 -17.34 -5.88 -1.30
CA PRO A 168 -16.89 -4.53 -1.59
C PRO A 168 -16.13 -4.53 -2.92
N ALA A 169 -16.44 -3.55 -3.78
CA ALA A 169 -15.73 -3.37 -5.03
C ALA A 169 -14.24 -3.17 -4.73
N VAL A 170 -13.42 -4.15 -5.11
CA VAL A 170 -11.97 -4.03 -5.03
C VAL A 170 -11.57 -3.05 -6.13
N GLU A 171 -11.00 -1.90 -5.76
CA GLU A 171 -10.38 -0.98 -6.71
C GLU A 171 -9.21 -1.69 -7.38
N THR A 172 -9.44 -2.23 -8.58
CA THR A 172 -8.48 -3.06 -9.33
C THR A 172 -7.73 -2.28 -10.41
N ASP A 173 -7.87 -0.95 -10.46
CA ASP A 173 -7.33 -0.13 -11.56
C ASP A 173 -5.79 -0.13 -11.64
N ALA A 174 -5.12 -0.59 -10.58
CA ALA A 174 -3.66 -0.79 -10.53
C ALA A 174 -3.20 -2.24 -10.81
N VAL A 175 -4.13 -3.17 -11.06
CA VAL A 175 -3.85 -4.60 -11.23
C VAL A 175 -3.86 -4.97 -12.71
N SER A 176 -2.79 -5.62 -13.19
CA SER A 176 -2.66 -6.09 -14.58
C SER A 176 -3.91 -6.87 -15.01
N GLY A 177 -4.39 -6.65 -16.24
CA GLY A 177 -5.60 -7.30 -16.77
C GLY A 177 -5.56 -8.83 -16.78
N LYS A 178 -4.38 -9.46 -16.66
CA LYS A 178 -4.26 -10.90 -16.43
C LYS A 178 -4.62 -11.26 -14.99
N VAL A 179 -4.05 -10.55 -14.02
CA VAL A 179 -4.30 -10.74 -12.59
C VAL A 179 -5.75 -10.39 -12.23
N ARG A 180 -6.33 -9.35 -12.85
CA ARG A 180 -7.76 -9.05 -12.72
C ARG A 180 -8.63 -10.24 -13.18
N ARG A 181 -8.36 -10.80 -14.36
CA ARG A 181 -9.10 -11.97 -14.88
C ARG A 181 -8.91 -13.24 -14.05
N ASP A 182 -7.70 -13.48 -13.54
CA ASP A 182 -7.42 -14.61 -12.66
C ASP A 182 -8.14 -14.44 -11.30
N LEU A 183 -8.19 -13.21 -10.79
CA LEU A 183 -8.95 -12.86 -9.59
C LEU A 183 -10.46 -13.00 -9.79
N GLU A 184 -10.99 -12.47 -10.90
CA GLU A 184 -12.41 -12.58 -11.27
C GLU A 184 -12.81 -14.05 -11.42
N ARG A 185 -12.06 -14.84 -12.20
CA ARG A 185 -12.33 -16.28 -12.39
C ARG A 185 -12.28 -17.05 -11.08
N MET A 186 -11.40 -16.66 -10.17
CA MET A 186 -11.30 -17.29 -8.86
C MET A 186 -12.41 -16.85 -7.91
N ILE A 187 -12.78 -15.57 -7.90
CA ILE A 187 -13.96 -15.08 -7.17
C ILE A 187 -15.19 -15.81 -7.70
N ASP A 188 -15.31 -16.00 -9.01
CA ASP A 188 -16.39 -16.77 -9.63
C ASP A 188 -16.35 -18.24 -9.20
N THR A 189 -15.16 -18.84 -9.10
CA THR A 189 -14.99 -20.24 -8.63
C THR A 189 -15.35 -20.37 -7.15
N VAL A 190 -14.91 -19.43 -6.33
CA VAL A 190 -15.21 -19.35 -4.90
C VAL A 190 -16.70 -19.09 -4.67
N GLN A 191 -17.31 -18.21 -5.47
CA GLN A 191 -18.76 -17.98 -5.46
C GLN A 191 -19.50 -19.23 -5.95
N ALA A 192 -19.03 -19.93 -6.97
CA ALA A 192 -19.65 -21.17 -7.41
C ALA A 192 -19.61 -22.27 -6.33
N GLU A 193 -18.51 -22.41 -5.59
CA GLU A 193 -18.38 -23.37 -4.49
C GLU A 193 -19.16 -22.96 -3.22
N LEU A 194 -19.20 -21.66 -2.89
CA LEU A 194 -19.88 -21.17 -1.68
C LEU A 194 -21.37 -20.84 -1.88
N VAL A 195 -21.80 -20.55 -3.11
CA VAL A 195 -23.17 -20.09 -3.44
C VAL A 195 -23.89 -21.10 -4.35
N GLY A 196 -23.18 -21.80 -5.23
CA GLY A 196 -23.72 -22.63 -6.31
C GLY A 196 -24.28 -24.01 -5.92
N GLY A 197 -24.78 -24.18 -4.70
CA GLY A 197 -25.42 -25.44 -4.28
C GLY A 197 -24.46 -26.62 -4.10
N SER A 198 -23.15 -26.36 -3.95
CA SER A 198 -22.16 -27.37 -3.57
C SER A 198 -22.56 -28.06 -2.26
N THR A 199 -22.37 -29.37 -2.18
CA THR A 199 -22.60 -30.17 -0.96
C THR A 199 -21.74 -29.73 0.22
N HIS A 200 -20.70 -28.94 -0.04
CA HIS A 200 -19.76 -28.42 0.93
C HIS A 200 -20.04 -26.98 1.36
N ARG A 201 -21.12 -26.36 0.85
CA ARG A 201 -21.52 -24.98 1.14
C ARG A 201 -21.63 -24.67 2.63
N ASP A 202 -22.17 -25.61 3.40
CA ASP A 202 -22.39 -25.45 4.85
C ASP A 202 -21.25 -26.01 5.71
N ASP A 203 -20.17 -26.52 5.09
CA ASP A 203 -19.01 -27.03 5.85
C ASP A 203 -18.09 -25.87 6.27
N PRO A 204 -18.01 -25.54 7.57
CA PRO A 204 -17.20 -24.42 8.07
C PRO A 204 -15.70 -24.60 7.76
N ARG A 205 -15.22 -25.84 7.56
CA ARG A 205 -13.82 -26.09 7.21
C ARG A 205 -13.53 -25.71 5.77
N VAL A 206 -14.47 -25.99 4.87
CA VAL A 206 -14.35 -25.63 3.44
C VAL A 206 -14.43 -24.11 3.30
N GLN A 207 -15.32 -23.45 4.03
CA GLN A 207 -15.40 -21.99 4.07
C GLN A 207 -14.09 -21.35 4.58
N LEU A 208 -13.51 -21.88 5.66
CA LEU A 208 -12.24 -21.40 6.19
C LEU A 208 -11.09 -21.59 5.20
N LEU A 209 -10.99 -22.77 4.58
CA LEU A 209 -9.98 -23.08 3.56
C LEU A 209 -10.08 -22.14 2.36
N VAL A 210 -11.30 -21.86 1.91
CA VAL A 210 -11.56 -20.92 0.82
C VAL A 210 -11.16 -19.49 1.20
N ALA A 211 -11.49 -19.05 2.41
CA ALA A 211 -11.09 -17.73 2.92
C ALA A 211 -9.57 -17.60 3.07
N GLU A 212 -8.89 -18.61 3.61
CA GLU A 212 -7.43 -18.65 3.74
C GLU A 212 -6.74 -18.66 2.38
N THR A 213 -7.27 -19.43 1.43
CA THR A 213 -6.74 -19.47 0.05
C THR A 213 -6.92 -18.13 -0.65
N SER A 214 -8.11 -17.53 -0.53
CA SER A 214 -8.40 -16.20 -1.09
C SER A 214 -7.49 -15.13 -0.47
N ARG A 215 -7.32 -15.15 0.85
CA ARG A 215 -6.41 -14.25 1.57
C ARG A 215 -4.97 -14.41 1.11
N ARG A 216 -4.48 -15.65 0.99
CA ARG A 216 -3.11 -15.94 0.55
C ARG A 216 -2.85 -15.40 -0.85
N LEU A 217 -3.79 -15.60 -1.76
CA LEU A 217 -3.67 -15.15 -3.15
C LEU A 217 -3.78 -13.62 -3.27
N LEU A 218 -4.69 -12.99 -2.53
CA LEU A 218 -4.76 -11.53 -2.44
C LEU A 218 -3.45 -10.94 -1.91
N LEU A 219 -2.87 -11.56 -0.87
CA LEU A 219 -1.58 -11.12 -0.33
C LEU A 219 -0.45 -11.31 -1.34
N GLU A 220 -0.44 -12.40 -2.11
CA GLU A 220 0.54 -12.63 -3.18
C GLU A 220 0.44 -11.59 -4.30
N ILE A 221 -0.78 -11.21 -4.68
CA ILE A 221 -1.03 -10.16 -5.69
C ILE A 221 -0.55 -8.80 -5.19
N VAL A 222 -0.91 -8.44 -3.95
CA VAL A 222 -0.46 -7.19 -3.32
C VAL A 222 1.07 -7.19 -3.21
N ASP A 223 1.67 -8.31 -2.80
CA ASP A 223 3.12 -8.46 -2.70
C ASP A 223 3.80 -8.26 -4.06
N GLN A 224 3.30 -8.90 -5.11
CA GLN A 224 3.83 -8.77 -6.47
C GLN A 224 3.70 -7.33 -6.99
N HIS A 225 2.57 -6.66 -6.73
CA HIS A 225 2.37 -5.26 -7.12
C HIS A 225 3.33 -4.33 -6.37
N GLN A 226 3.45 -4.48 -5.06
CA GLN A 226 4.36 -3.70 -4.22
C GLN A 226 5.82 -3.91 -4.66
N ARG A 227 6.21 -5.15 -4.96
CA ARG A 227 7.56 -5.50 -5.45
C ARG A 227 7.88 -4.86 -6.79
N ARG A 228 6.95 -4.88 -7.76
CA ARG A 228 7.12 -4.20 -9.06
C ARG A 228 7.27 -2.69 -8.91
N THR A 229 6.42 -2.07 -8.10
CA THR A 229 6.49 -0.63 -7.80
C THR A 229 7.83 -0.27 -7.15
N ALA A 230 8.30 -1.12 -6.22
CA ALA A 230 9.61 -0.96 -5.60
C ALA A 230 10.74 -1.05 -6.62
N ALA A 231 10.69 -2.05 -7.51
CA ALA A 231 11.71 -2.27 -8.53
C ALA A 231 11.80 -1.07 -9.49
N HIS A 232 10.66 -0.53 -9.94
CA HIS A 232 10.65 0.67 -10.78
C HIS A 232 11.28 1.87 -10.09
N ALA A 233 10.85 2.16 -8.85
CA ALA A 233 11.37 3.29 -8.10
C ALA A 233 12.87 3.16 -7.80
N LEU A 234 13.37 1.96 -7.51
CA LEU A 234 14.81 1.68 -7.36
C LEU A 234 15.60 1.94 -8.64
N VAL A 235 15.07 1.51 -9.79
CA VAL A 235 15.69 1.78 -11.10
C VAL A 235 15.69 3.27 -11.41
N ASP A 236 14.71 4.03 -10.93
CA ASP A 236 14.69 5.50 -11.05
C ASP A 236 15.55 6.22 -9.99
N GLY A 237 16.26 5.48 -9.13
CA GLY A 237 17.20 6.01 -8.15
C GLY A 237 16.59 6.36 -6.78
N ALA A 238 15.36 5.90 -6.50
CA ALA A 238 14.77 6.09 -5.18
C ALA A 238 15.56 5.34 -4.11
N GLY A 239 15.90 6.02 -3.01
CA GLY A 239 16.52 5.40 -1.85
C GLY A 239 15.55 4.49 -1.08
N LEU A 240 16.09 3.57 -0.28
CA LEU A 240 15.32 2.67 0.59
C LEU A 240 14.38 3.40 1.56
N SER A 241 14.74 4.62 1.97
CA SER A 241 13.88 5.51 2.78
C SER A 241 12.63 5.95 2.01
N SER A 242 12.79 6.41 0.76
CA SER A 242 11.67 6.82 -0.10
C SER A 242 10.75 5.65 -0.44
N LEU A 243 11.31 4.45 -0.62
CA LEU A 243 10.54 3.22 -0.84
C LEU A 243 9.77 2.80 0.40
N SER A 244 10.39 2.95 1.57
CA SER A 244 9.73 2.67 2.84
C SER A 244 8.48 3.51 3.04
N THR A 245 8.57 4.81 2.72
CA THR A 245 7.42 5.73 2.73
C THR A 245 6.38 5.38 1.66
N MET A 246 6.82 5.08 0.42
CA MET A 246 5.92 4.75 -0.69
C MET A 246 5.11 3.47 -0.47
N ILE A 247 5.73 2.46 0.15
CA ILE A 247 5.15 1.11 0.31
C ILE A 247 4.54 0.93 1.71
N GLY A 248 4.91 1.77 2.68
CA GLY A 248 4.46 1.67 4.07
C GLY A 248 5.11 0.52 4.84
N LEU A 249 6.33 0.12 4.46
CA LEU A 249 7.08 -0.96 5.11
C LEU A 249 8.47 -0.49 5.52
N ALA A 250 8.95 -0.90 6.70
CA ALA A 250 10.29 -0.54 7.16
C ALA A 250 11.38 -1.07 6.20
N PRO A 251 12.51 -0.35 6.01
CA PRO A 251 13.56 -0.75 5.05
C PRO A 251 14.12 -2.15 5.28
N ARG A 252 14.29 -2.54 6.56
CA ARG A 252 14.74 -3.88 6.94
C ARG A 252 13.73 -4.96 6.51
N THR A 253 12.44 -4.67 6.62
CA THR A 253 11.36 -5.58 6.22
C THR A 253 11.33 -5.75 4.72
N LEU A 254 11.53 -4.68 3.94
CA LEU A 254 11.63 -4.75 2.48
C LEU A 254 12.78 -5.68 2.04
N GLY A 255 13.96 -5.53 2.65
CA GLY A 255 15.13 -6.38 2.36
C GLY A 255 14.93 -7.85 2.74
N MET A 256 14.33 -8.14 3.89
CA MET A 256 14.04 -9.51 4.31
C MET A 256 12.93 -10.16 3.48
N ARG A 257 11.93 -9.37 3.06
CA ARG A 257 10.73 -9.86 2.38
C ARG A 257 10.97 -10.14 0.90
N TRP A 258 11.75 -9.30 0.21
CA TRP A 258 11.91 -9.43 -1.25
C TRP A 258 13.35 -9.62 -1.72
N GLY A 259 14.36 -9.65 -0.84
CA GLY A 259 15.77 -9.52 -1.24
C GLY A 259 16.18 -10.25 -2.53
N LYS A 260 15.95 -11.56 -2.63
CA LYS A 260 16.31 -12.33 -3.84
C LYS A 260 15.38 -12.10 -5.04
N ASP A 261 14.07 -11.94 -4.79
CA ASP A 261 13.07 -11.79 -5.85
C ASP A 261 13.10 -10.39 -6.46
N LEU A 262 13.41 -9.39 -5.64
CA LEU A 262 13.61 -8.01 -6.07
C LEU A 262 14.85 -7.89 -6.94
N ASP A 263 15.96 -8.56 -6.58
CA ASP A 263 17.17 -8.59 -7.42
C ASP A 263 16.91 -9.16 -8.82
N ALA A 264 16.07 -10.21 -8.90
CA ALA A 264 15.66 -10.83 -10.17
C ALA A 264 14.80 -9.89 -11.03
N ASP A 265 13.96 -9.06 -10.41
CA ASP A 265 13.14 -8.06 -11.11
C ASP A 265 13.94 -6.80 -11.47
N LEU A 266 14.95 -6.43 -10.67
CA LEU A 266 15.76 -5.22 -10.86
C LEU A 266 16.71 -5.29 -12.05
N ALA A 267 17.39 -6.42 -12.23
CA ALA A 267 18.44 -6.55 -13.25
C ALA A 267 17.94 -6.29 -14.68
N PRO A 268 16.80 -6.89 -15.12
CA PRO A 268 16.28 -6.65 -16.46
C PRO A 268 15.77 -5.21 -16.65
N LEU A 269 15.14 -4.63 -15.62
CA LEU A 269 14.65 -3.25 -15.66
C LEU A 269 15.79 -2.22 -15.69
N ALA A 270 16.85 -2.44 -14.90
CA ALA A 270 18.04 -1.60 -14.92
C ALA A 270 18.75 -1.67 -16.29
N TRP A 271 18.85 -2.87 -16.88
CA TRP A 271 19.35 -3.03 -18.24
C TRP A 271 18.49 -2.26 -19.25
N LEU A 272 17.15 -2.36 -19.13
CA LEU A 272 16.22 -1.69 -20.02
C LEU A 272 16.33 -0.16 -19.93
N ARG A 273 16.51 0.39 -18.72
CA ARG A 273 16.80 1.81 -18.51
C ARG A 273 18.09 2.23 -19.21
N ASP A 274 19.17 1.48 -18.98
CA ASP A 274 20.50 1.82 -19.49
C ASP A 274 20.61 1.65 -21.03
N ASN A 275 19.77 0.79 -21.62
CA ASN A 275 19.81 0.45 -23.06
C ASN A 275 18.54 0.87 -23.81
N ALA A 276 17.72 1.77 -23.24
CA ALA A 276 16.39 2.11 -23.75
C ALA A 276 16.39 2.50 -25.24
N ALA A 277 17.39 3.29 -25.69
CA ALA A 277 17.50 3.72 -27.09
C ALA A 277 17.81 2.55 -28.04
N ALA A 278 18.79 1.72 -27.69
CA ALA A 278 19.18 0.56 -28.50
C ALA A 278 18.05 -0.48 -28.56
N TRP A 279 17.39 -0.71 -27.43
CA TRP A 279 16.25 -1.62 -27.34
C TRP A 279 15.04 -1.11 -28.14
N ALA A 280 14.63 0.15 -27.97
CA ALA A 280 13.52 0.74 -28.72
C ALA A 280 13.78 0.71 -30.23
N SER A 281 15.01 1.01 -30.66
CA SER A 281 15.40 0.92 -32.08
C SER A 281 15.27 -0.51 -32.62
N ALA A 282 15.73 -1.52 -31.87
CA ALA A 282 15.59 -2.92 -32.26
C ALA A 282 14.11 -3.37 -32.34
N CYS A 283 13.28 -2.95 -31.38
CA CYS A 283 11.84 -3.21 -31.39
C CYS A 283 11.14 -2.57 -32.59
N ALA A 284 11.39 -1.28 -32.85
CA ALA A 284 10.77 -0.55 -33.95
C ALA A 284 11.19 -1.12 -35.32
N ALA A 285 12.47 -1.47 -35.48
CA ALA A 285 12.98 -2.09 -36.69
C ALA A 285 12.31 -3.46 -36.96
N ALA A 286 12.26 -4.33 -35.95
CA ALA A 286 11.62 -5.63 -36.08
C ALA A 286 10.11 -5.53 -36.32
N GLY A 287 9.42 -4.66 -35.57
CA GLY A 287 7.98 -4.42 -35.72
C GLY A 287 7.60 -3.92 -37.12
N SER A 288 8.32 -2.93 -37.62
CA SER A 288 8.10 -2.35 -38.96
C SER A 288 8.34 -3.37 -40.08
N VAL A 289 9.48 -4.07 -40.02
CA VAL A 289 9.87 -5.05 -41.05
C VAL A 289 8.89 -6.24 -41.09
N LEU A 290 8.48 -6.76 -39.94
CA LEU A 290 7.51 -7.87 -39.88
C LEU A 290 6.12 -7.45 -40.37
N ARG A 291 5.68 -6.22 -40.10
CA ARG A 291 4.40 -5.68 -40.59
C ARG A 291 4.40 -5.45 -42.10
N GLY A 292 5.54 -5.09 -42.68
CA GLY A 292 5.71 -4.90 -44.12
C GLY A 292 5.98 -6.18 -44.90
N SER A 293 6.24 -7.29 -44.21
CA SER A 293 6.63 -8.57 -44.85
C SER A 293 5.46 -9.24 -45.55
N ARG A 294 5.62 -9.52 -46.85
CA ARG A 294 4.64 -10.30 -47.62
C ARG A 294 4.62 -11.75 -47.13
N GLY A 295 3.43 -12.29 -46.87
CA GLY A 295 3.25 -13.69 -46.45
C GLY A 295 3.30 -13.93 -44.94
N PHE A 296 3.55 -12.90 -44.12
CA PHE A 296 3.44 -13.01 -42.67
C PHE A 296 2.06 -12.55 -42.20
N TYR A 297 1.20 -13.52 -41.83
CA TYR A 297 -0.16 -13.27 -41.34
C TYR A 297 -0.29 -13.72 -39.88
N PRO A 298 0.10 -12.85 -38.93
CA PRO A 298 0.01 -13.15 -37.51
C PRO A 298 -1.44 -13.24 -37.03
N ASP A 299 -1.65 -14.06 -36.01
CA ASP A 299 -2.89 -14.03 -35.22
C ASP A 299 -3.10 -12.66 -34.55
N GLN A 300 -4.24 -12.48 -33.90
CA GLN A 300 -4.61 -11.21 -33.30
C GLN A 300 -3.66 -10.79 -32.17
N GLU A 301 -3.20 -11.74 -31.36
CA GLU A 301 -2.30 -11.50 -30.23
C GLU A 301 -0.91 -11.06 -30.72
N THR A 302 -0.35 -11.77 -31.70
CA THR A 302 0.93 -11.42 -32.32
C THR A 302 0.85 -10.07 -33.04
N ARG A 303 -0.31 -9.71 -33.62
CA ARG A 303 -0.51 -8.36 -34.19
C ARG A 303 -0.42 -7.28 -33.11
N GLN A 304 -1.01 -7.50 -31.94
CA GLN A 304 -0.96 -6.54 -30.84
C GLN A 304 0.47 -6.41 -30.27
N ASP A 305 1.21 -7.52 -30.18
CA ASP A 305 2.62 -7.50 -29.80
C ASP A 305 3.47 -6.73 -30.83
N LEU A 306 3.22 -6.91 -32.13
CA LEU A 306 3.90 -6.15 -33.18
C LEU A 306 3.63 -4.64 -33.10
N TRP A 307 2.39 -4.24 -32.78
CA TRP A 307 2.08 -2.83 -32.51
C TRP A 307 2.86 -2.31 -31.31
N THR A 308 2.89 -3.08 -30.23
CA THR A 308 3.65 -2.75 -29.00
C THR A 308 5.14 -2.58 -29.29
N LEU A 309 5.72 -3.41 -30.15
CA LEU A 309 7.11 -3.28 -30.58
C LEU A 309 7.34 -2.10 -31.54
N SER A 310 6.39 -1.83 -32.45
CA SER A 310 6.51 -0.73 -33.43
C SER A 310 6.41 0.64 -32.77
N ASP A 311 5.61 0.76 -31.71
CA ASP A 311 5.42 1.98 -30.94
C ASP A 311 6.48 2.17 -29.84
N ALA A 312 7.47 1.27 -29.76
CA ALA A 312 8.56 1.36 -28.80
C ALA A 312 9.40 2.61 -29.08
N ASP A 313 9.29 3.59 -28.18
CA ASP A 313 9.94 4.89 -28.32
C ASP A 313 10.66 5.26 -27.02
N ALA A 314 12.00 5.36 -27.10
CA ALA A 314 12.85 5.71 -25.98
C ALA A 314 12.64 7.15 -25.48
N THR A 315 12.11 8.05 -26.31
CA THR A 315 11.89 9.46 -25.92
C THR A 315 10.78 9.61 -24.87
N ARG A 316 9.89 8.62 -24.76
CA ARG A 316 8.83 8.55 -23.74
C ARG A 316 9.31 7.94 -22.41
N GLY A 317 10.59 7.59 -22.32
CA GLY A 317 11.23 7.01 -21.14
C GLY A 317 11.12 5.48 -21.07
N TRP A 318 12.06 4.85 -20.36
CA TRP A 318 12.20 3.39 -20.31
C TRP A 318 10.97 2.65 -19.78
N ARG A 319 10.12 3.32 -18.97
CA ARG A 319 8.92 2.73 -18.39
C ARG A 319 7.88 2.32 -19.44
N THR A 320 7.82 3.01 -20.58
CA THR A 320 6.92 2.62 -21.69
C THR A 320 7.38 1.33 -22.37
N LEU A 321 8.66 0.98 -22.22
CA LEU A 321 9.26 -0.20 -22.82
C LEU A 321 9.10 -1.45 -21.96
N VAL A 322 8.63 -1.37 -20.71
CA VAL A 322 8.61 -2.51 -19.77
C VAL A 322 7.82 -3.73 -20.29
N GLN A 323 6.83 -3.52 -21.15
CA GLN A 323 6.02 -4.61 -21.73
C GLN A 323 6.62 -5.20 -23.01
N THR A 324 7.57 -4.51 -23.64
CA THR A 324 8.13 -4.89 -24.95
C THR A 324 9.02 -6.14 -24.93
N PRO A 325 9.74 -6.53 -23.86
CA PRO A 325 10.50 -7.79 -23.83
C PRO A 325 9.61 -9.04 -23.94
N GLU A 326 8.44 -9.03 -23.31
CA GLU A 326 7.48 -10.14 -23.43
C GLU A 326 6.89 -10.23 -24.84
N ALA A 327 6.51 -9.08 -25.41
CA ALA A 327 6.06 -9.01 -26.80
C ALA A 327 7.16 -9.51 -27.77
N ALA A 328 8.41 -9.14 -27.54
CA ALA A 328 9.57 -9.60 -28.32
C ALA A 328 9.75 -11.12 -28.23
N ARG A 329 9.63 -11.73 -27.04
CA ARG A 329 9.69 -13.19 -26.87
C ARG A 329 8.62 -13.91 -27.68
N ARG A 330 7.37 -13.43 -27.61
CA ARG A 330 6.24 -14.03 -28.35
C ARG A 330 6.44 -13.90 -29.86
N VAL A 331 6.80 -12.71 -30.35
CA VAL A 331 7.06 -12.47 -31.77
C VAL A 331 8.24 -13.31 -32.28
N LEU A 332 9.34 -13.41 -31.53
CA LEU A 332 10.47 -14.27 -31.90
C LEU A 332 10.11 -15.76 -31.92
N ALA A 333 9.28 -16.22 -30.98
CA ALA A 333 8.80 -17.60 -30.98
C ALA A 333 7.93 -17.93 -32.21
N VAL A 334 7.05 -17.01 -32.62
CA VAL A 334 6.19 -17.17 -33.81
C VAL A 334 7.02 -17.15 -35.10
N THR A 335 7.93 -16.19 -35.22
CA THR A 335 8.78 -16.02 -36.41
C THR A 335 9.80 -17.14 -36.60
N ARG A 336 10.20 -17.84 -35.53
CA ARG A 336 11.07 -19.03 -35.61
C ARG A 336 10.49 -20.15 -36.48
N ASN A 337 9.16 -20.27 -36.52
CA ASN A 337 8.47 -21.31 -37.30
C ASN A 337 8.07 -20.85 -38.71
N ARG A 338 8.07 -19.54 -38.96
CA ARG A 338 7.59 -18.91 -40.19
C ARG A 338 8.38 -17.63 -40.46
N GLN A 339 9.67 -17.78 -40.73
CA GLN A 339 10.54 -16.63 -40.93
C GLN A 339 10.27 -15.99 -42.30
N PRO A 340 9.76 -14.75 -42.36
CA PRO A 340 9.58 -14.05 -43.63
C PRO A 340 10.94 -13.62 -44.19
N THR A 341 11.07 -13.66 -45.51
CA THR A 341 12.31 -13.29 -46.21
C THR A 341 12.64 -11.80 -46.02
N GLY A 342 13.90 -11.46 -45.73
CA GLY A 342 14.34 -10.07 -45.56
C GLY A 342 14.13 -9.52 -44.13
N THR A 343 13.81 -10.37 -43.16
CA THR A 343 13.61 -10.00 -41.75
C THR A 343 14.76 -10.42 -40.84
N GLU A 344 15.78 -11.08 -41.40
CA GLU A 344 16.80 -11.82 -40.66
C GLU A 344 17.64 -10.91 -39.77
N GLU A 345 18.03 -9.73 -40.26
CA GLU A 345 18.86 -8.79 -39.52
C GLU A 345 18.10 -8.13 -38.36
N ALA A 346 16.87 -7.69 -38.60
CA ALA A 346 16.03 -7.06 -37.59
C ALA A 346 15.66 -8.05 -36.46
N LEU A 347 15.30 -9.29 -36.81
CA LEU A 347 15.03 -10.35 -35.83
C LEU A 347 16.27 -10.77 -35.05
N ARG A 348 17.45 -10.81 -35.71
CA ARG A 348 18.72 -11.11 -35.04
C ARG A 348 19.10 -10.02 -34.05
N SER A 349 18.95 -8.74 -34.44
CA SER A 349 19.19 -7.60 -33.56
C SER A 349 18.26 -7.62 -32.33
N LEU A 350 16.95 -7.81 -32.55
CA LEU A 350 15.96 -7.95 -31.47
C LEU A 350 16.30 -9.14 -30.54
N GLY A 351 16.65 -10.29 -31.11
CA GLY A 351 17.03 -11.48 -30.36
C GLY A 351 18.29 -11.30 -29.52
N ALA A 352 19.32 -10.63 -30.07
CA ALA A 352 20.56 -10.35 -29.35
C ALA A 352 20.32 -9.40 -28.16
N GLN A 353 19.51 -8.36 -28.35
CA GLN A 353 19.15 -7.43 -27.28
C GLN A 353 18.30 -8.10 -26.20
N LEU A 354 17.35 -8.94 -26.59
CA LEU A 354 16.52 -9.70 -25.65
C LEU A 354 17.35 -10.70 -24.83
N GLN A 355 18.33 -11.35 -25.47
CA GLN A 355 19.26 -12.22 -24.78
C GLN A 355 20.13 -11.45 -23.78
N ALA A 356 20.62 -10.25 -24.14
CA ALA A 356 21.37 -9.39 -23.23
C ALA A 356 20.52 -8.90 -22.05
N HIS A 357 19.24 -8.59 -22.28
CA HIS A 357 18.25 -8.28 -21.24
C HIS A 357 18.05 -9.47 -20.28
N ASP A 358 17.87 -10.68 -20.81
CA ASP A 358 17.60 -11.88 -20.01
C ASP A 358 18.82 -12.37 -19.21
N GLN A 359 20.03 -11.99 -19.64
CA GLN A 359 21.29 -12.28 -18.97
C GLN A 359 21.78 -11.14 -18.06
N ALA A 360 21.00 -10.05 -17.92
CA ALA A 360 21.39 -8.90 -17.11
C ALA A 360 21.62 -9.30 -15.64
N ALA A 361 22.69 -8.75 -15.05
CA ALA A 361 23.01 -8.92 -13.64
C ALA A 361 22.55 -7.70 -12.82
N PRO A 362 22.15 -7.88 -11.55
CA PRO A 362 21.71 -6.77 -10.71
C PRO A 362 22.83 -5.75 -10.48
N PRO A 363 22.50 -4.45 -10.32
CA PRO A 363 23.45 -3.34 -10.29
C PRO A 363 24.57 -3.49 -9.23
N ASP A 364 24.29 -4.11 -8.08
CA ASP A 364 25.28 -4.36 -7.01
C ASP A 364 26.38 -5.37 -7.37
N ARG A 365 26.21 -6.17 -8.43
CA ARG A 365 27.24 -7.08 -8.92
C ARG A 365 28.19 -6.44 -9.93
N ARG A 366 27.78 -5.38 -10.63
CA ARG A 366 28.67 -4.66 -11.57
C ARG A 366 29.82 -3.97 -10.82
N GLU A 367 29.52 -3.27 -9.72
CA GLU A 367 30.56 -2.61 -8.92
C GLU A 367 31.50 -3.60 -8.20
N ARG A 368 30.99 -4.74 -7.72
CA ARG A 368 31.84 -5.77 -7.10
C ARG A 368 32.65 -6.58 -8.12
N ALA A 369 32.16 -6.77 -9.34
CA ALA A 369 32.89 -7.45 -10.42
C ALA A 369 33.99 -6.54 -11.02
N LEU A 370 33.71 -5.24 -11.17
CA LEU A 370 34.71 -4.25 -11.61
C LEU A 370 35.80 -4.00 -10.54
N ARG A 371 35.48 -4.15 -9.25
CA ARG A 371 36.48 -4.12 -8.16
C ARG A 371 37.26 -5.44 -7.98
N ARG A 372 36.89 -6.52 -8.68
CA ARG A 372 37.56 -7.82 -8.61
C ARG A 372 38.42 -8.13 -9.85
N THR A 373 38.51 -7.21 -10.80
CA THR A 373 39.59 -7.25 -11.79
C THR A 373 40.88 -6.93 -11.02
N PRO A 374 41.87 -7.82 -10.96
CA PRO A 374 43.13 -7.50 -10.31
C PRO A 374 43.74 -6.34 -11.08
N SER A 375 43.81 -5.17 -10.43
CA SER A 375 44.70 -4.10 -10.84
C SER A 375 46.09 -4.71 -10.94
N ILE A 376 46.62 -4.79 -12.15
CA ILE A 376 48.04 -5.01 -12.40
C ILE A 376 48.76 -4.00 -11.49
N PRO A 377 49.64 -4.43 -10.56
CA PRO A 377 50.32 -3.49 -9.69
C PRO A 377 51.17 -2.57 -10.55
N ASP A 378 50.86 -1.28 -10.48
CA ASP A 378 51.66 -0.21 -11.06
C ASP A 378 53.12 -0.37 -10.60
N ALA A 379 54.03 -0.26 -11.56
CA ALA A 379 55.45 -0.25 -11.33
C ALA A 379 55.82 0.79 -10.24
N PRO A 380 56.83 0.52 -9.40
CA PRO A 380 57.22 1.44 -8.34
C PRO A 380 57.63 2.81 -8.92
N PRO A 381 57.30 3.92 -8.23
CA PRO A 381 57.59 5.25 -8.71
C PRO A 381 59.11 5.45 -8.81
N ALA A 382 59.56 5.98 -9.96
CA ALA A 382 60.95 6.39 -10.14
C ALA A 382 61.30 7.48 -9.12
N GLU A 383 62.38 7.26 -8.37
CA GLU A 383 62.89 8.17 -7.37
C GLU A 383 63.20 9.56 -7.95
N PRO A 384 62.89 10.66 -7.22
CA PRO A 384 63.25 11.99 -7.65
C PRO A 384 64.77 12.18 -7.52
N SER A 385 65.43 12.42 -8.66
CA SER A 385 66.84 12.82 -8.71
C SER A 385 67.02 14.16 -7.99
N GLY A 386 67.50 14.12 -6.74
CA GLY A 386 67.93 15.28 -5.99
C GLY A 386 69.32 15.78 -6.44
N PRO A 387 69.63 17.07 -6.21
CA PRO A 387 70.78 17.75 -6.81
C PRO A 387 72.10 17.38 -6.14
N ALA A 388 73.15 17.25 -6.96
CA ALA A 388 74.53 17.09 -6.52
C ALA A 388 74.97 18.30 -5.68
N ARG A 389 75.16 18.09 -4.38
CA ARG A 389 75.86 19.02 -3.50
C ARG A 389 77.35 18.85 -3.70
N ALA A 390 78.00 19.94 -4.09
CA ALA A 390 79.45 20.06 -4.20
C ALA A 390 80.13 19.73 -2.86
N LEU A 391 81.08 18.80 -2.92
CA LEU A 391 82.11 18.60 -1.92
C LEU A 391 83.14 19.72 -2.09
N ASN A 392 83.33 20.48 -1.02
CA ASN A 392 84.43 21.42 -0.87
C ASN A 392 85.28 20.89 0.29
N ASP A 393 86.29 20.08 -0.04
CA ASP A 393 87.45 19.83 0.81
C ASP A 393 88.65 20.43 0.08
N GLY A 394 89.21 21.49 0.66
CA GLY A 394 90.45 22.10 0.18
C GLY A 394 91.65 21.48 0.90
N TRP A 395 92.70 21.16 0.15
CA TRP A 395 94.09 21.09 0.61
C TRP A 395 95.00 21.52 -0.55
N GLY A 396 95.77 22.60 -0.37
CA GLY A 396 96.86 23.00 -1.27
C GLY A 396 96.64 24.29 -2.02
#